data_AF-A0A1I3Z2X2-F1
#
_entry.id   AF-A0A1I3Z2X2-F1
#
_cell.length_a   1.000
_cell.length_b   1.000
_cell.length_c   1.000
_cell.angle_alpha   90.00
_cell.angle_beta   90.00
_cell.angle_gamma   90.00
#
_symmetry.space_group_name_H-M   'P 1'
#
loop_
_entity.id
_entity.type
_entity.pdbx_description
1 polymer ?
#
loop_
_entity_poly.entity_id
_entity_poly.type
_entity_poly.pdbx_seq_one_letter_code
_entity_poly.pdbx_strand_id
1 'polypeptide(L)' 'MLINRIQKRIFAQLCERLNMDRDEYVRAHSLHYLGRLVSSLENLTEEDGDVWIARTYVQSL' A
#
# COMPACT_ATOMS: atom_id res chain seq x y z
N MET A 1 -4.52 -4.30 14.06
CA MET A 1 -3.24 -4.96 13.72
C MET A 1 -2.61 -4.20 12.58
N LEU A 2 -1.31 -3.90 12.65
CA LEU A 2 -0.57 -3.25 11.57
C LEU A 2 -0.24 -4.28 10.47
N ILE A 3 0.03 -3.82 9.25
CA ILE A 3 0.35 -4.71 8.13
C ILE A 3 1.38 -5.81 8.47
N ASN A 4 1.14 -7.01 7.97
CA ASN A 4 1.99 -8.17 8.23
C ASN A 4 3.27 -8.17 7.38
N ARG A 5 4.18 -9.11 7.66
CA ARG A 5 5.49 -9.22 6.97
C ARG A 5 5.36 -9.45 5.46
N ILE A 6 4.33 -10.15 5.00
CA ILE A 6 4.11 -10.44 3.57
C ILE A 6 3.65 -9.17 2.87
N GLN A 7 2.64 -8.48 3.43
CA GLN A 7 2.16 -7.19 2.92
C GLN A 7 3.30 -6.16 2.85
N LYS A 8 4.14 -6.06 3.90
CA LYS A 8 5.34 -5.21 3.89
C LYS A 8 6.28 -5.48 2.71
N ARG A 9 6.50 -6.76 2.37
CA ARG A 9 7.32 -7.15 1.21
C ARG A 9 6.67 -6.78 -0.12
N ILE A 10 5.35 -6.95 -0.24
CA ILE A 10 4.61 -6.58 -1.46
C ILE A 10 4.70 -5.06 -1.68
N PHE A 11 4.46 -4.26 -0.64
CA PHE A 11 4.63 -2.81 -0.72
C PHE A 11 6.06 -2.42 -1.07
N ALA A 12 7.08 -3.05 -0.47
CA ALA A 12 8.48 -2.79 -0.83
C ALA A 12 8.76 -3.06 -2.32
N GLN A 13 8.30 -4.19 -2.86
CA GLN A 13 8.46 -4.51 -4.28
C GLN A 13 7.74 -3.53 -5.21
N LEU A 14 6.54 -3.08 -4.82
CA LEU A 14 5.79 -2.07 -5.60
C LEU A 14 6.54 -0.74 -5.60
N CYS A 15 7.05 -0.31 -4.45
CA CYS A 15 7.82 0.92 -4.30
C CYS A 15 9.13 0.88 -5.10
N GLU A 16 9.85 -0.24 -5.05
CA GLU A 16 11.07 -0.47 -5.85
C GLU A 16 10.80 -0.39 -7.36
N ARG A 17 9.71 -1.02 -7.84
CA ARG A 17 9.32 -0.96 -9.26
C ARG A 17 8.98 0.45 -9.73
N LEU A 18 8.42 1.27 -8.85
CA LEU A 18 8.04 2.65 -9.14
C LEU A 18 9.15 3.65 -8.81
N ASN A 19 10.30 3.19 -8.30
CA ASN A 19 11.38 4.01 -7.78
C ASN A 19 10.89 5.12 -6.83
N MET A 20 10.00 4.75 -5.91
CA MET A 20 9.31 5.65 -5.00
C MET A 20 9.55 5.24 -3.55
N ASP A 21 9.63 6.21 -2.63
CA ASP A 21 9.67 5.90 -1.21
C ASP A 21 8.34 5.28 -0.73
N ARG A 22 8.39 4.44 0.30
CA ARG A 22 7.20 3.73 0.81
C ARG A 22 6.15 4.68 1.37
N ASP A 23 6.55 5.69 2.12
CA ASP A 23 5.60 6.65 2.69
C ASP A 23 5.12 7.63 1.62
N GLU A 24 5.97 7.97 0.65
CA GLU A 24 5.57 8.72 -0.54
C GLU A 24 4.51 7.97 -1.34
N TYR A 25 4.73 6.68 -1.63
CA TYR A 25 3.77 5.82 -2.31
C TYR A 25 2.45 5.75 -1.55
N VAL A 26 2.50 5.56 -0.23
CA VAL A 26 1.30 5.50 0.60
C VAL A 26 0.53 6.83 0.56
N ARG A 27 1.21 7.97 0.65
CA ARG A 27 0.56 9.29 0.54
C ARG A 27 -0.07 9.51 -0.82
N ALA A 28 0.63 9.16 -1.90
CA ALA A 28 0.16 9.38 -3.27
C ALA A 28 -1.08 8.54 -3.62
N HIS A 29 -1.20 7.35 -3.05
CA HIS A 29 -2.16 6.35 -3.51
C HIS A 29 -3.22 5.95 -2.48
N SER A 30 -3.06 6.32 -1.20
CA SER A 30 -4.00 5.95 -0.13
C SER A 30 -5.42 6.41 -0.38
N LEU A 31 -5.62 7.63 -0.90
CA LEU A 31 -6.94 8.14 -1.22
C LEU A 31 -7.65 7.29 -2.27
N HIS A 32 -6.91 6.83 -3.28
CA HIS A 32 -7.46 6.01 -4.39
C HIS A 32 -7.81 4.59 -3.94
N TYR A 33 -6.92 3.94 -3.19
CA TYR A 33 -7.10 2.54 -2.80
C TYR A 33 -7.95 2.35 -1.54
N LEU A 34 -7.92 3.30 -0.60
CA LEU A 34 -8.60 3.19 0.69
C LEU A 34 -9.71 4.22 0.89
N GLY A 35 -9.85 5.21 0.00
CA GLY A 35 -10.84 6.29 0.17
C GLY A 35 -10.49 7.28 1.28
N ARG A 36 -9.30 7.16 1.89
CA ARG A 36 -8.82 8.04 2.97
C ARG A 36 -7.33 8.29 2.83
N LEU A 37 -6.88 9.46 3.27
CA LEU A 37 -5.47 9.80 3.30
C LEU A 37 -4.75 9.05 4.42
N VAL A 38 -3.62 8.44 4.07
CA VAL A 38 -2.71 7.78 5.00
C VAL A 38 -1.31 8.35 4.78
N SER A 39 -0.64 8.73 5.87
CA SER A 39 0.63 9.45 5.81
C SER A 39 1.87 8.55 5.75
N SER A 40 1.75 7.30 6.20
CA SER A 40 2.85 6.34 6.28
C SER A 40 2.33 4.89 6.20
N LEU A 41 3.18 4.01 5.70
CA LEU A 41 2.97 2.57 5.68
C LEU A 41 2.69 1.99 7.09
N GLU A 42 3.26 2.61 8.14
CA GLU A 42 3.06 2.17 9.53
C GLU A 42 1.65 2.44 10.06
N ASN A 43 0.87 3.30 9.39
CA ASN A 43 -0.51 3.61 9.77
C ASN A 43 -1.53 2.68 9.09
N LEU A 44 -1.06 1.74 8.28
CA LEU A 44 -1.91 0.77 7.60
C LEU A 44 -2.17 -0.45 8.49
N THR A 45 -3.44 -0.83 8.54
CA THR A 45 -3.84 -2.10 9.13
C THR A 45 -3.67 -3.25 8.14
N GLU A 46 -3.70 -4.48 8.63
CA GLU A 46 -3.70 -5.66 7.74
C GLU A 46 -4.87 -5.62 6.75
N GLU A 47 -6.05 -5.20 7.18
CA GLU A 47 -7.23 -5.07 6.32
C GLU A 47 -7.03 -4.01 5.24
N ASP A 48 -6.46 -2.85 5.58
CA ASP A 48 -6.09 -1.84 4.58
C ASP A 48 -5.10 -2.41 3.56
N GLY A 49 -4.11 -3.17 4.03
CA GLY A 49 -3.13 -3.82 3.18
C GLY A 49 -3.77 -4.79 2.19
N ASP A 50 -4.71 -5.62 2.64
CA ASP A 50 -5.41 -6.59 1.81
C ASP A 50 -6.30 -5.91 0.77
N VAL A 51 -7.09 -4.91 1.16
CA VAL A 51 -7.92 -4.12 0.24
C VAL A 51 -7.05 -3.46 -0.84
N TRP A 52 -5.92 -2.88 -0.43
CA TRP A 52 -5.02 -2.22 -1.34
C TRP A 52 -4.43 -3.21 -2.35
N ILE A 53 -3.83 -4.30 -1.87
CA ILE A 53 -3.19 -5.30 -2.73
C ILE A 53 -4.21 -5.89 -3.71
N ALA A 54 -5.43 -6.19 -3.25
CA ALA A 54 -6.50 -6.69 -4.10
C ALA A 54 -6.85 -5.69 -5.22
N ARG A 55 -7.02 -4.40 -4.89
CA ARG A 55 -7.33 -3.37 -5.89
C ARG A 55 -6.20 -3.14 -6.88
N THR A 56 -4.95 -3.12 -6.43
CA THR A 56 -3.78 -2.98 -7.32
C THR A 56 -3.69 -4.16 -8.29
N TYR A 57 -3.98 -5.37 -7.82
CA TYR A 57 -3.98 -6.58 -8.66
C TYR A 57 -5.06 -6.52 -9.74
N VAL A 58 -6.28 -6.09 -9.38
CA VAL A 58 -7.38 -5.87 -10.34
C VAL A 58 -7.04 -4.82 -11.38
N GLN A 59 -6.33 -3.75 -11.02
CA GLN A 59 -5.91 -2.71 -11.97
C GLN A 59 -4.75 -3.12 -12.89
N SER A 60 -4.06 -4.21 -12.57
CA SER A 60 -2.95 -4.74 -13.37
C SER A 60 -3.38 -5.82 -14.37
N LEU A 61 -4.67 -6.18 -14.39
CA LEU A 61 -5.33 -7.06 -15.36
C LEU A 61 -5.94 -6.25 -16.50
#